data_AF-A0A953UW49-F1
#
_entry.id   AF-A0A953UW49-F1
#
_cell.length_a   1.000
_cell.length_b   1.000
_cell.length_c   1.000
_cell.angle_alpha   90.00
_cell.angle_beta   90.00
_cell.angle_gamma   90.00
#
_symmetry.space_group_name_H-M   'P 1'
#
loop_
_entity.id
_entity.type
_entity.pdbx_description
1 polymer ?
#
loop_
_entity_poly.entity_id
_entity_poly.type
_entity_poly.pdbx_seq_one_letter_code
_entity_poly.pdbx_strand_id
1 'polypeptide(L)' 'MTKGTVVTINFGPFSGLSGVVICSSRERTVVRLILQGRSVPVELDTDMIRKPARERMQRPAVSGPRTRPA' A
#
# COMPACT_ATOMS: atom_id res chain seq x y z
N MET A 1 10.43 -0.79 4.16
CA MET A 1 9.01 -0.38 4.04
C MET A 1 8.71 0.63 5.13
N THR A 2 7.55 1.29 5.11
CA THR A 2 7.19 2.24 6.19
C THR A 2 6.01 1.67 6.98
N LYS A 3 6.05 1.79 8.31
CA LYS A 3 4.92 1.48 9.17
C LYS A 3 3.68 2.28 8.75
N GLY A 4 2.51 1.65 8.75
CA GLY A 4 1.24 2.23 8.29
C GLY A 4 0.99 2.10 6.78
N THR A 5 1.94 1.57 6.01
CA THR A 5 1.71 1.35 4.57
C THR A 5 0.74 0.18 4.39
N VAL A 6 -0.33 0.38 3.62
CA VAL A 6 -1.18 -0.72 3.13
C VAL A 6 -0.38 -1.48 2.08
N VAL A 7 -0.31 -2.79 2.19
CA VAL A 7 0.39 -3.67 1.23
C VAL A 7 -0.52 -4.83 0.85
N THR A 8 -0.30 -5.38 -0.34
CA THR A 8 -1.01 -6.57 -0.81
C THR A 8 -0.03 -7.73 -0.83
N ILE A 9 -0.44 -8.85 -0.25
CA ILE A 9 0.36 -10.07 -0.23
C ILE A 9 0.18 -10.77 -1.57
N ASN A 10 1.27 -11.07 -2.25
CA ASN A 10 1.26 -11.74 -3.56
C ASN A 10 1.48 -13.25 -3.47
N PHE A 11 2.22 -13.70 -2.47
CA PHE A 11 2.64 -15.10 -2.34
C PHE A 11 2.23 -15.70 -1.00
N GLY A 12 2.07 -17.03 -0.97
CA GLY A 12 1.73 -17.80 0.22
C GLY A 12 0.23 -17.91 0.51
N PRO A 13 -0.15 -18.44 1.69
CA PRO A 13 -1.55 -18.76 2.03
C PRO A 13 -2.45 -17.52 2.18
N PHE A 14 -1.83 -16.35 2.33
CA PHE A 14 -2.53 -15.06 2.44
C PHE A 14 -2.46 -14.24 1.14
N SER A 15 -2.07 -14.87 0.01
CA SER A 15 -2.04 -14.20 -1.29
C SER A 15 -3.40 -13.60 -1.66
N GLY A 16 -3.39 -12.39 -2.20
CA GLY A 16 -4.57 -11.60 -2.54
C GLY A 16 -5.13 -10.78 -1.37
N LEU A 17 -4.71 -11.03 -0.13
CA LEU A 17 -5.14 -10.24 1.02
C LEU A 17 -4.34 -8.95 1.14
N SER A 18 -5.02 -7.91 1.59
CA SER A 18 -4.40 -6.62 1.93
C SER A 18 -4.28 -6.45 3.43
N GLY A 19 -3.20 -5.82 3.87
CA GLY A 19 -2.97 -5.53 5.28
C GLY A 19 -2.11 -4.31 5.48
N VAL A 20 -1.97 -3.92 6.74
CA VAL A 20 -1.20 -2.74 7.13
C VAL A 20 0.12 -3.17 7.73
N VAL A 21 1.23 -2.64 7.22
CA VAL A 21 2.56 -2.90 7.80
C VAL A 21 2.64 -2.28 9.19
N ILE A 22 2.88 -3.10 10.21
CA ILE A 22 3.05 -2.62 11.60
C ILE A 22 4.53 -2.54 12.00
N CYS A 23 5.36 -3.43 11.45
CA CYS A 23 6.81 -3.45 11.59
C CYS A 23 7.46 -3.94 10.29
N SER A 24 8.61 -3.40 9.92
CA SER A 24 9.40 -3.96 8.80
C SER A 24 10.89 -3.91 9.13
N SER A 25 11.56 -5.01 8.90
CA SER A 25 13.01 -5.19 8.93
C SER A 25 13.55 -5.26 7.49
N ARG A 26 14.84 -5.55 7.31
CA ARG A 26 15.45 -5.70 5.97
C ARG A 26 14.92 -6.93 5.22
N GLU A 27 14.74 -8.04 5.94
CA GLU A 27 14.36 -9.32 5.34
C GLU A 27 12.86 -9.60 5.56
N ARG A 28 12.35 -9.29 6.75
CA ARG A 28 10.98 -9.63 7.15
C ARG A 28 10.10 -8.41 7.40
N THR A 29 8.82 -8.53 7.13
CA THR A 29 7.80 -7.51 7.36
C THR A 29 6.61 -8.13 8.08
N VAL A 30 6.17 -7.47 9.16
CA VAL A 30 4.98 -7.86 9.92
C VAL A 30 3.80 -7.02 9.44
N VAL A 31 2.80 -7.70 8.90
CA VAL A 31 1.58 -7.11 8.37
C VAL A 31 0.40 -7.48 9.26
N ARG A 32 -0.40 -6.49 9.67
CA ARG A 32 -1.68 -6.72 10.33
C ARG A 32 -2.75 -6.97 9.27
N LEU A 33 -3.27 -8.18 9.22
CA LEU A 33 -4.42 -8.58 8.41
C LEU A 33 -5.71 -8.51 9.24
N ILE A 34 -6.84 -8.29 8.58
CA ILE A 34 -8.16 -8.39 9.19
C ILE A 34 -8.84 -9.64 8.63
N LEU A 35 -8.96 -10.67 9.45
CA LEU A 35 -9.60 -11.93 9.11
C LEU A 35 -10.84 -12.09 9.99
N GLN A 36 -12.03 -12.17 9.39
CA GLN A 36 -13.30 -12.32 10.12
C GLN A 36 -13.49 -11.26 11.23
N GLY A 37 -13.09 -10.01 10.96
CA GLY A 37 -13.17 -8.90 11.92
C GLY A 37 -12.08 -8.90 13.00
N ARG A 38 -11.16 -9.88 13.00
CA ARG A 38 -10.04 -9.94 13.95
C ARG A 38 -8.74 -9.45 13.32
N SER A 39 -8.00 -8.65 14.07
CA SER A 39 -6.66 -8.21 13.68
C SER A 39 -5.63 -9.29 13.97
N VAL A 40 -5.06 -9.89 12.93
CA VAL A 40 -4.05 -10.94 13.02
C VAL A 40 -2.71 -10.39 12.51
N PRO A 41 -1.65 -10.32 13.34
CA PRO A 41 -0.32 -9.99 12.88
C PRO A 41 0.30 -11.21 12.19
N VAL A 42 0.81 -11.03 10.97
CA VAL A 42 1.46 -12.08 10.19
C VAL A 42 2.85 -11.60 9.79
N GLU A 43 3.85 -12.43 10.06
CA GLU A 43 5.23 -12.18 9.64
C GLU A 43 5.46 -12.83 8.27
N LEU A 44 5.97 -12.04 7.33
CA LEU A 44 6.16 -12.42 5.93
C LEU A 44 7.52 -11.90 5.45
N ASP A 45 8.12 -12.55 4.46
CA ASP A 45 9.29 -11.99 3.80
C ASP A 45 8.92 -10.77 2.98
N THR A 46 9.84 -9.81 2.91
CA THR A 46 9.61 -8.52 2.25
C THR A 46 9.33 -8.69 0.74
N ASP A 47 9.82 -9.76 0.13
CA ASP A 47 9.59 -10.08 -1.28
C ASP A 47 8.20 -10.67 -1.57
N MET A 48 7.49 -11.14 -0.53
CA MET A 48 6.14 -11.70 -0.67
C MET A 48 5.05 -10.63 -0.77
N ILE A 49 5.39 -9.36 -0.52
CA ILE A 49 4.45 -8.24 -0.43
C ILE A 49 4.72 -7.18 -1.49
N ARG A 50 3.68 -6.76 -2.19
CA ARG A 50 3.74 -5.62 -3.11
C ARG A 50 3.28 -4.35 -2.42
N LYS A 51 4.03 -3.28 -2.65
CA LYS A 51 3.55 -1.93 -2.36
C LYS A 51 2.39 -1.63 -3.31
N PRO A 52 1.32 -0.97 -2.85
CA PRO A 52 0.38 -0.35 -3.76
C PRO A 52 1.22 0.56 -4.66
N ALA A 53 1.08 0.36 -5.97
CA ALA A 53 1.62 1.32 -6.91
C ALA A 53 1.13 2.67 -6.42
N ARG A 54 2.06 3.58 -6.08
CA ARG A 54 1.70 4.96 -5.76
C ARG A 54 0.70 5.35 -6.85
N GLU A 55 -0.56 5.55 -6.47
CA GLU A 55 -1.48 6.26 -7.33
C GLU A 55 -0.72 7.54 -7.64
N ARG A 56 -0.25 7.63 -8.88
CA ARG A 56 0.17 8.90 -9.44
C ARG A 56 -1.04 9.77 -9.20
N MET A 57 -0.97 10.65 -8.22
CA MET A 57 -1.83 11.82 -8.14
C MET A 57 -1.73 12.46 -9.52
N GLN A 58 -2.68 12.13 -10.40
CA GLN A 58 -2.92 12.87 -11.61
C GLN A 58 -3.32 14.23 -11.08
N ARG A 59 -2.35 15.16 -11.12
CA ARG A 59 -2.61 16.56 -10.85
C ARG A 59 -3.82 16.94 -11.71
N PRO A 60 -4.87 17.56 -11.17
CA PRO A 60 -5.90 18.12 -12.03
C PRO A 60 -5.19 19.09 -12.97
N ALA A 61 -5.32 18.86 -14.28
CA ALA A 61 -4.83 19.79 -15.27
C ALA A 61 -5.64 21.08 -15.10
N VAL A 62 -5.09 22.05 -14.37
CA VAL A 62 -5.65 23.40 -14.29
C VAL A 62 -5.39 24.05 -15.65
N SER A 63 -6.31 23.87 -16.59
CA SER A 63 -6.40 24.68 -17.79
C SER A 63 -6.96 26.04 -17.38
N GLY A 64 -6.09 26.97 -16.98
CA GLY A 64 -6.47 28.36 -16.80
C GLY A 64 -6.91 28.96 -18.14
N PRO A 65 -8.05 29.67 -18.24
CA PRO A 65 -8.35 30.44 -19.43
C PRO A 65 -7.38 31.61 -19.53
N ARG A 66 -6.57 31.59 -20.59
CA ARG A 66 -5.66 32.67 -21.00
C ARG A 66 -6.52 33.89 -21.33
N THR A 67 -6.36 34.97 -20.57
CA THR A 67 -6.93 36.28 -20.86
C THR A 67 -6.57 36.73 -22.27
N ARG A 68 -7.55 37.25 -23.01
CA ARG A 68 -7.33 38.15 -24.14
C ARG A 68 -8.24 39.36 -23.94
N PRO A 69 -7.70 40.55 -23.65
CA PRO A 69 -8.51 41.77 -23.60
C PRO A 69 -8.93 42.18 -25.02
N ALA A 70 -10.14 42.72 -25.13
CA ALA A 70 -10.64 43.46 -26.28
C ALA A 70 -10.70 44.94 -25.92
#